data_AF-A0A3M6UE54-F1
#
_entry.id   AF-A0A3M6UE54-F1
#
_cell.length_a   1.000
_cell.length_b   1.000
_cell.length_c   1.000
_cell.angle_alpha   90.00
_cell.angle_beta   90.00
_cell.angle_gamma   90.00
#
_symmetry.space_group_name_H-M   'P 1'
#
loop_
_entity.id
_entity.type
_entity.pdbx_description
1 polymer ?
#
loop_
_entity_poly.entity_id
_entity_poly.type
_entity_poly.pdbx_seq_one_letter_code
_entity_poly.pdbx_strand_id
1 'polypeptide(L)'
;MKPEAVLFVRFQLFGLICSSRQLLLKSPCSSSPCKNEGTCVPSYINGIYECLCKKGFTGEFCEKDFKSCKDAYNSYKSNASELVTLHFGSNTTSVLCQMGDFGCGDGGWTPVMKIDGNKNTFRFSSGYWTNKSEYNPSGATTGFDSQETKLQTYWNTPFSKVCLGMKVNGQLRFTVINSQASSLHFLIADGQYRPTSLGRNKWIALTDSRARLQPNCNQEGFNTKANRKARVGILGNNENDCRTCDSAIGLPVLPRHAKMKGPVYQVTKMASLNASARKTSLEISARKSCRDAYNSYKSNASELVTLHFGAKTTSVLCQMGDFGCGDGGWTPVMKIDGNKNTFLFSSGYWTDKSEFNPSGGTTGFDSQETKLPTYWNTPFSKVCLGMKVNGKMKFTLITSQASSLHSLVADGHYRSTSLGRNKWIALTDSKAHLQPNCNKEGFNTQTIHRRARVGILGNNENDCNTCDSVMGFGLDSTACGDLHSFRAMCYILVQ
;
A
#
# COMPACT_ATOMS: atom_id res chain seq x y z
N MET A 1 48.68 19.67 2.93
CA MET A 1 49.30 21.01 3.04
C MET A 1 48.71 21.93 1.98
N LYS A 2 47.75 22.76 2.35
CA LYS A 2 47.36 24.01 1.69
C LYS A 2 46.98 25.00 2.81
N PRO A 3 47.36 26.28 2.72
CA PRO A 3 47.28 27.20 3.85
C PRO A 3 45.88 27.78 4.01
N GLU A 4 45.37 27.83 5.24
CA GLU A 4 44.20 28.62 5.60
C GLU A 4 44.62 30.10 5.70
N ALA A 5 43.98 30.96 4.91
CA ALA A 5 44.10 32.40 5.04
C ALA A 5 43.15 32.90 6.14
N VAL A 6 43.71 33.37 7.25
CA VAL A 6 42.95 34.00 8.35
C VAL A 6 42.93 35.52 8.09
N LEU A 7 41.74 36.06 7.83
CA LEU A 7 41.51 37.49 7.67
C LEU A 7 41.40 38.14 9.06
N PHE A 8 42.40 38.95 9.45
CA PHE A 8 42.35 39.75 10.68
C PHE A 8 41.64 41.08 10.41
N VAL A 9 40.45 41.27 10.98
CA VAL A 9 39.82 42.59 11.12
C VAL A 9 40.06 43.07 12.55
N ARG A 10 40.94 44.06 12.73
CA ARG A 10 41.15 44.74 14.03
C ARG A 10 40.18 45.91 14.15
N PHE A 11 39.24 45.85 15.08
CA PHE A 11 38.59 47.03 15.64
C PHE A 11 39.21 47.29 17.03
N GLN A 12 39.87 48.44 17.18
CA GLN A 12 40.21 48.98 18.49
C GLN A 12 38.99 49.74 19.02
N LEU A 13 38.44 49.28 20.14
CA LEU A 13 37.62 50.11 21.03
C LEU A 13 37.96 49.75 22.48
N PHE A 14 38.08 50.81 23.25
CA PHE A 14 38.66 50.89 24.58
C PHE A 14 38.03 49.94 25.60
N GLY A 15 38.89 49.36 26.44
CA GLY A 15 38.58 48.99 27.82
C GLY A 15 37.45 48.00 28.04
N LEU A 16 37.76 46.71 27.93
CA LEU A 16 37.21 45.61 28.73
C LEU A 16 38.02 44.35 28.39
N ILE A 17 38.63 43.72 29.39
CA ILE A 17 39.31 42.42 29.22
C ILE A 17 38.21 41.40 28.94
N CYS A 18 37.92 41.15 27.67
CA CYS A 18 37.14 39.99 27.27
C CYS A 18 38.13 38.83 27.08
N SER A 19 38.10 37.87 28.00
CA SER A 19 38.80 36.60 27.86
C SER A 19 38.42 35.99 26.50
N SER A 20 39.38 35.96 25.58
CA SER A 20 39.25 35.31 24.29
C SER A 20 39.17 33.79 24.50
N ARG A 21 38.02 33.29 24.94
CA ARG A 21 37.56 31.98 24.45
C ARG A 21 37.23 32.21 22.98
N GLN A 22 38.16 31.87 22.10
CA GLN A 22 37.86 31.64 20.70
C GLN A 22 36.69 30.65 20.64
N LEU A 23 35.48 31.15 20.38
CA LEU A 23 34.40 30.31 19.90
C LEU A 23 34.80 29.87 18.50
N LEU A 24 35.61 28.81 18.43
CA LEU A 24 35.77 27.97 17.24
C LEU A 24 34.37 27.50 16.88
N LEU A 25 33.71 28.23 15.97
CA LEU A 25 32.43 27.83 15.42
C LEU A 25 32.72 26.67 14.47
N LYS A 26 32.89 25.49 15.07
CA LYS A 26 33.23 24.25 14.35
C LYS A 26 32.14 24.01 13.33
N SER A 27 32.53 23.96 12.05
CA SER A 27 31.58 23.72 10.98
C SER A 27 30.87 22.38 11.23
N PRO A 28 29.53 22.33 11.13
CA PRO A 28 28.80 21.09 11.28
C PRO A 28 29.16 20.05 10.22
N CYS A 29 29.79 20.47 9.11
CA CYS A 29 30.31 19.59 8.07
C CYS A 29 31.69 18.98 8.37
N SER A 30 32.40 19.41 9.43
CA SER A 30 33.75 18.92 9.75
C SER A 30 33.82 17.43 10.08
N SER A 31 32.70 16.79 10.43
CA SER A 31 32.61 15.34 10.66
C SER A 31 32.34 14.53 9.38
N SER A 32 32.25 15.18 8.21
CA SER A 32 31.86 14.57 6.93
C SER A 32 30.58 13.72 7.05
N PRO A 33 29.45 14.33 7.46
CA PRO A 33 28.24 13.57 7.77
C PRO A 33 27.57 12.96 6.52
N CYS A 34 27.71 13.59 5.35
CA CYS A 34 27.12 13.11 4.11
C CYS A 34 27.88 11.88 3.56
N LYS A 35 27.12 10.82 3.25
CA LYS A 35 27.58 9.57 2.65
C LYS A 35 27.56 9.66 1.12
N ASN A 36 28.14 8.64 0.47
CA ASN A 36 28.07 8.43 -0.98
C ASN A 36 28.45 9.66 -1.82
N GLU A 37 29.53 10.33 -1.42
CA GLU A 37 30.04 11.55 -2.08
C GLU A 37 29.03 12.72 -2.08
N GLY A 38 28.10 12.74 -1.13
CA GLY A 38 27.18 13.86 -0.90
C GLY A 38 27.93 15.14 -0.49
N THR A 39 27.47 16.28 -0.98
CA THR A 39 28.06 17.59 -0.66
C THR A 39 27.40 18.14 0.60
N CYS A 40 28.20 18.36 1.65
CA CYS A 40 27.71 18.97 2.89
C CYS A 40 27.68 20.49 2.79
N VAL A 41 26.52 21.09 3.02
CA VAL A 41 26.30 22.53 3.05
C VAL A 41 26.06 22.95 4.51
N PRO A 42 27.00 23.68 5.15
CA PRO A 42 26.86 24.06 6.56
C PRO A 42 25.90 25.23 6.73
N SER A 43 25.08 25.19 7.80
CA SER A 43 24.31 26.32 8.33
C SER A 43 24.83 26.70 9.71
N TYR A 44 25.42 27.89 9.82
CA TYR A 44 26.06 28.35 11.06
C TYR A 44 25.06 28.79 12.13
N ILE A 45 23.76 28.81 11.82
CA ILE A 45 22.68 29.02 12.78
C ILE A 45 22.37 27.66 13.42
N ASN A 46 22.60 27.53 14.73
CA ASN A 46 22.34 26.31 15.53
C ASN A 46 23.16 25.06 15.14
N GLY A 47 24.21 25.18 14.33
CA GLY A 47 25.07 24.05 13.97
C GLY A 47 24.40 23.00 13.09
N ILE A 48 23.46 23.42 12.23
CA ILE A 48 22.70 22.54 11.33
C ILE A 48 23.47 22.39 10.01
N TYR A 49 23.25 21.31 9.27
CA TYR A 49 23.81 21.12 7.92
C TYR A 49 22.79 20.43 7.01
N GLU A 50 23.00 20.55 5.71
CA GLU A 50 22.22 19.85 4.69
C GLU A 50 23.16 19.05 3.77
N CYS A 51 22.75 17.82 3.41
CA CYS A 51 23.48 17.02 2.45
C CYS A 51 22.81 17.08 1.07
N LEU A 52 23.54 17.60 0.08
CA LEU A 52 23.14 17.55 -1.32
C LEU A 52 23.63 16.23 -1.93
N CYS A 53 22.69 15.34 -2.23
CA CYS A 53 23.03 14.00 -2.72
C CYS A 53 23.40 13.97 -4.19
N LYS A 54 24.43 13.19 -4.51
CA LYS A 54 24.78 12.85 -5.89
C LYS A 54 23.64 12.06 -6.53
N LYS A 55 23.44 12.21 -7.84
CA LYS A 55 22.44 11.44 -8.59
C LYS A 55 22.61 9.94 -8.35
N GLY A 56 21.52 9.26 -8.02
CA GLY A 56 21.53 7.85 -7.61
C GLY A 56 21.34 7.64 -6.10
N PHE A 57 21.50 8.69 -5.28
CA PHE A 57 21.41 8.63 -3.83
C PHE A 57 20.36 9.62 -3.28
N THR A 58 19.85 9.33 -2.08
CA THR A 58 18.85 10.10 -1.34
C THR A 58 18.98 9.85 0.17
N GLY A 59 18.13 10.49 0.98
CA GLY A 59 18.20 10.46 2.43
C GLY A 59 18.84 11.71 3.01
N GLU A 60 18.70 11.90 4.32
CA GLU A 60 19.19 13.08 5.04
C GLU A 60 20.73 13.19 4.97
N PHE A 61 21.40 12.05 4.91
CA PHE A 61 22.85 11.94 4.79
C PHE A 61 23.27 11.29 3.48
N CYS A 62 22.40 11.24 2.46
CA CYS A 62 22.66 10.56 1.18
C CYS A 62 23.00 9.07 1.33
N GLU A 63 22.50 8.44 2.39
CA GLU A 63 22.80 7.07 2.78
C GLU A 63 21.97 6.02 2.03
N LYS A 64 20.96 6.44 1.27
CA LYS A 64 20.03 5.55 0.56
C LYS A 64 20.28 5.58 -0.94
N ASP A 65 20.38 4.41 -1.56
CA ASP A 65 20.50 4.29 -3.01
C ASP A 65 19.13 4.13 -3.68
N PHE A 66 19.02 4.52 -4.95
CA PHE A 66 17.84 4.20 -5.74
C PHE A 66 17.85 2.73 -6.16
N LYS A 67 16.82 1.98 -5.75
CA LYS A 67 16.62 0.58 -6.16
C LYS A 67 15.63 0.48 -7.33
N SER A 68 14.96 1.59 -7.64
CA SER A 68 13.99 1.70 -8.71
C SER A 68 13.83 3.11 -9.24
N CYS A 69 13.17 3.22 -10.39
CA CYS A 69 12.72 4.50 -10.91
C CYS A 69 11.66 5.17 -10.02
N LYS A 70 10.96 4.41 -9.18
CA LYS A 70 9.97 4.98 -8.26
C LYS A 70 10.66 5.75 -7.13
N ASP A 71 11.80 5.26 -6.66
CA ASP A 71 12.62 5.97 -5.66
C ASP A 71 13.12 7.29 -6.23
N ALA A 72 13.68 7.26 -7.44
CA ALA A 72 14.13 8.44 -8.15
C ALA A 72 13.00 9.44 -8.43
N TYR A 73 11.84 8.97 -8.88
CA TYR A 73 10.66 9.83 -9.10
C TYR A 73 10.23 10.56 -7.83
N ASN A 74 10.19 9.87 -6.69
CA ASN A 74 9.81 10.46 -5.42
C ASN A 74 10.85 11.50 -4.93
N SER A 75 12.14 11.29 -5.26
CA SER A 75 13.23 12.20 -4.88
C SER A 75 13.30 13.43 -5.78
N TYR A 76 13.23 13.27 -7.09
CA TYR A 76 13.41 14.36 -8.05
C TYR A 76 12.17 15.23 -8.23
N LYS A 77 10.97 14.68 -7.97
CA LYS A 77 9.67 15.36 -8.19
C LYS A 77 9.51 15.93 -9.61
N SER A 78 10.17 15.31 -10.58
CA SER A 78 10.13 15.67 -11.99
C SER A 78 9.32 14.66 -12.78
N ASN A 79 8.62 15.12 -13.82
CA ASN A 79 7.92 14.27 -14.79
C ASN A 79 8.76 13.98 -16.05
N ALA A 80 9.97 14.54 -16.16
CA ALA A 80 10.85 14.28 -17.29
C ALA A 80 11.52 12.91 -17.14
N SER A 81 11.44 12.08 -18.19
CA SER A 81 12.16 10.80 -18.22
C SER A 81 13.67 11.05 -18.09
N GLU A 82 14.32 10.32 -17.20
CA GLU A 82 15.71 10.60 -16.82
C GLU A 82 16.51 9.30 -16.71
N LEU A 83 17.80 9.38 -17.03
CA LEU A 83 18.75 8.30 -16.79
C LEU A 83 19.07 8.21 -15.30
N VAL A 84 18.78 7.05 -14.72
CA VAL A 84 18.99 6.78 -13.31
C VAL A 84 19.83 5.53 -13.17
N THR A 85 20.86 5.59 -12.33
CA THR A 85 21.62 4.42 -11.90
C THR A 85 20.90 3.78 -10.72
N LEU A 86 20.49 2.53 -10.89
CA LEU A 86 19.85 1.71 -9.87
C LEU A 86 20.88 0.80 -9.22
N HIS A 87 20.76 0.61 -7.91
CA HIS A 87 21.69 -0.15 -7.09
C HIS A 87 21.03 -1.44 -6.57
N PHE A 88 21.67 -2.58 -6.79
CA PHE A 88 21.24 -3.91 -6.37
C PHE A 88 22.38 -4.62 -5.60
N GLY A 89 22.67 -4.15 -4.39
CA GLY A 89 23.86 -4.58 -3.63
C GLY A 89 25.11 -3.91 -4.19
N SER A 90 26.14 -4.68 -4.53
CA SER A 90 27.36 -4.18 -5.19
C SER A 90 27.18 -3.87 -6.69
N ASN A 91 26.08 -4.36 -7.29
CA ASN A 91 25.83 -4.21 -8.71
C ASN A 91 25.03 -2.94 -8.99
N THR A 92 25.33 -2.29 -10.09
CA THR A 92 24.57 -1.13 -10.58
C THR A 92 24.06 -1.38 -12.00
N THR A 93 22.94 -0.76 -12.34
CA THR A 93 22.44 -0.77 -13.72
C THR A 93 21.82 0.59 -14.04
N SER A 94 22.17 1.16 -15.19
CA SER A 94 21.62 2.44 -15.63
C SER A 94 20.39 2.21 -16.51
N VAL A 95 19.30 2.89 -16.18
CA VAL A 95 18.03 2.76 -16.91
C VAL A 95 17.44 4.11 -17.24
N LEU A 96 16.71 4.20 -18.35
CA LEU A 96 15.87 5.35 -18.64
C LEU A 96 14.52 5.20 -17.92
N CYS A 97 14.39 5.88 -16.79
CA CYS A 97 13.18 5.89 -16.01
C CYS A 97 12.09 6.71 -16.70
N GLN A 98 10.88 6.16 -16.79
CA GLN A 98 9.74 6.90 -17.33
C GLN A 98 8.99 7.59 -16.19
N MET A 99 9.15 8.92 -16.12
CA MET A 99 8.66 9.76 -15.03
C MET A 99 7.36 10.51 -15.36
N GLY A 100 6.99 10.57 -16.64
CA GLY A 100 5.72 11.15 -17.09
C GLY A 100 4.63 10.11 -17.25
N ASP A 101 3.42 10.57 -17.58
CA ASP A 101 2.37 9.69 -18.10
C ASP A 101 2.54 9.52 -19.61
N PHE A 102 2.79 8.29 -20.04
CA PHE A 102 2.92 7.89 -21.44
C PHE A 102 1.82 6.88 -21.85
N GLY A 103 0.71 6.83 -21.10
CA GLY A 103 -0.38 5.87 -21.28
C GLY A 103 -0.44 4.78 -20.21
N CYS A 104 0.36 4.92 -19.15
CA CYS A 104 0.38 4.02 -18.00
C CYS A 104 0.12 4.73 -16.66
N GLY A 105 -0.24 6.02 -16.69
CA GLY A 105 -0.41 6.87 -15.52
C GLY A 105 0.93 7.36 -14.95
N ASP A 106 0.83 8.16 -13.89
CA ASP A 106 1.95 8.94 -13.32
C ASP A 106 3.23 8.14 -13.04
N GLY A 107 4.37 8.84 -13.07
CA GLY A 107 5.73 8.31 -13.19
C GLY A 107 6.29 7.36 -12.13
N GLY A 108 7.56 7.01 -12.37
CA GLY A 108 8.36 6.07 -11.58
C GLY A 108 8.36 4.65 -12.16
N TRP A 109 8.20 4.51 -13.47
CA TRP A 109 8.21 3.22 -14.16
C TRP A 109 9.64 2.76 -14.44
N THR A 110 9.98 1.57 -13.95
CA THR A 110 11.28 0.92 -14.09
C THR A 110 11.26 -0.03 -15.29
N PRO A 111 12.08 0.17 -16.32
CA PRO A 111 12.14 -0.76 -17.45
C PRO A 111 12.74 -2.10 -17.01
N VAL A 112 12.10 -3.19 -17.43
CA VAL A 112 12.54 -4.55 -17.11
C VAL A 112 12.94 -5.34 -18.35
N MET A 113 12.24 -5.12 -19.47
CA MET A 113 12.50 -5.84 -20.70
C MET A 113 11.97 -5.06 -21.92
N LYS A 114 12.70 -5.13 -23.03
CA LYS A 114 12.22 -4.76 -24.38
C LYS A 114 12.46 -5.92 -25.33
N ILE A 115 11.45 -6.25 -26.13
CA ILE A 115 11.42 -7.43 -26.99
C ILE A 115 11.09 -6.98 -28.41
N ASP A 116 11.83 -7.45 -29.41
CA ASP A 116 11.48 -7.20 -30.80
C ASP A 116 10.73 -8.42 -31.34
N GLY A 117 9.44 -8.26 -31.67
CA GLY A 117 8.62 -9.35 -32.19
C GLY A 117 9.12 -9.96 -33.51
N ASN A 118 10.07 -9.30 -34.19
CA ASN A 118 10.72 -9.82 -35.39
C ASN A 118 11.95 -10.70 -35.09
N LYS A 119 12.40 -10.75 -33.82
CA LYS A 119 13.56 -11.54 -33.38
C LYS A 119 13.12 -12.74 -32.55
N ASN A 120 13.97 -13.76 -32.52
CA ASN A 120 13.71 -15.00 -31.78
C ASN A 120 14.30 -15.00 -30.36
N THR A 121 15.01 -13.93 -29.96
CA THR A 121 15.73 -13.80 -28.69
C THR A 121 14.86 -14.15 -27.50
N PHE A 122 13.67 -13.57 -27.41
CA PHE A 122 12.72 -13.78 -26.32
C PHE A 122 11.50 -14.60 -26.73
N ARG A 123 11.61 -15.54 -27.68
CA ARG A 123 10.53 -16.49 -27.99
C ARG A 123 10.05 -17.25 -26.75
N PHE A 124 8.86 -17.87 -26.79
CA PHE A 124 8.22 -18.46 -25.59
C PHE A 124 9.11 -19.46 -24.84
N SER A 125 9.85 -20.27 -25.60
CA SER A 125 10.78 -21.29 -25.10
C SER A 125 12.19 -20.76 -24.76
N SER A 126 12.45 -19.46 -24.89
CA SER A 126 13.75 -18.87 -24.60
C SER A 126 14.13 -19.06 -23.13
N GLY A 127 15.38 -19.45 -22.88
CA GLY A 127 15.93 -19.55 -21.53
C GLY A 127 16.02 -18.20 -20.81
N TYR A 128 15.96 -17.08 -21.55
CA TYR A 128 15.95 -15.74 -20.96
C TYR A 128 14.73 -15.47 -20.08
N TRP A 129 13.63 -16.22 -20.22
CA TRP A 129 12.47 -16.09 -19.34
C TRP A 129 12.73 -16.64 -17.93
N THR A 130 13.62 -17.63 -17.81
CA THR A 130 13.85 -18.39 -16.56
C THR A 130 15.22 -18.11 -15.94
N ASN A 131 16.22 -17.70 -16.73
CA ASN A 131 17.55 -17.36 -16.21
C ASN A 131 17.62 -15.93 -15.63
N LYS A 132 18.68 -15.64 -14.87
CA LYS A 132 19.02 -14.30 -14.34
C LYS A 132 20.19 -13.67 -15.10
N SER A 133 20.27 -13.92 -16.40
CA SER A 133 21.28 -13.33 -17.27
C SER A 133 20.73 -12.06 -17.92
N GLU A 134 21.54 -11.00 -17.95
CA GLU A 134 21.25 -9.78 -18.69
C GLU A 134 21.40 -10.01 -20.19
N TYR A 135 20.69 -9.21 -20.98
CA TYR A 135 20.83 -9.16 -22.42
C TYR A 135 20.81 -7.70 -22.85
N ASN A 136 21.87 -7.27 -23.55
CA ASN A 136 22.01 -5.93 -24.11
C ASN A 136 21.62 -4.79 -23.13
N PRO A 137 22.39 -4.56 -22.04
CA PRO A 137 22.06 -3.54 -21.03
C PRO A 137 21.99 -2.11 -21.58
N SER A 138 22.76 -1.79 -22.61
CA SER A 138 22.70 -0.49 -23.30
C SER A 138 21.33 -0.20 -23.91
N GLY A 139 20.55 -1.23 -24.26
CA GLY A 139 19.17 -1.05 -24.70
C GLY A 139 18.28 -0.44 -23.61
N ALA A 140 18.62 -0.51 -22.33
CA ALA A 140 17.79 0.04 -21.26
C ALA A 140 17.95 1.53 -21.01
N THR A 141 18.99 2.17 -21.56
CA THR A 141 19.23 3.61 -21.45
C THR A 141 18.54 4.39 -22.56
N THR A 142 17.82 3.71 -23.44
CA THR A 142 17.04 4.31 -24.53
C THR A 142 15.54 4.17 -24.30
N GLY A 143 14.75 4.97 -25.00
CA GLY A 143 13.29 4.96 -24.92
C GLY A 143 12.64 3.73 -25.57
N PHE A 144 11.40 3.91 -26.04
CA PHE A 144 10.63 2.87 -26.71
C PHE A 144 11.07 2.65 -28.18
N ASP A 145 12.28 2.08 -28.34
CA ASP A 145 12.91 1.72 -29.61
C ASP A 145 12.97 0.19 -29.85
N SER A 146 13.66 -0.29 -30.88
CA SER A 146 13.77 -1.72 -31.19
C SER A 146 15.01 -2.40 -30.58
N GLN A 147 15.71 -1.74 -29.66
CA GLN A 147 16.86 -2.33 -28.98
C GLN A 147 16.36 -3.26 -27.87
N GLU A 148 16.33 -4.56 -28.18
CA GLU A 148 16.00 -5.61 -27.22
C GLU A 148 16.87 -5.50 -25.97
N THR A 149 16.29 -5.65 -24.79
CA THR A 149 17.04 -5.61 -23.54
C THR A 149 16.37 -6.46 -22.47
N LYS A 150 17.17 -7.01 -21.57
CA LYS A 150 16.76 -7.64 -20.32
C LYS A 150 17.79 -7.28 -19.26
N LEU A 151 17.33 -6.73 -18.15
CA LEU A 151 18.19 -6.22 -17.09
C LEU A 151 17.97 -6.96 -15.78
N GLN A 152 18.83 -6.68 -14.79
CA GLN A 152 18.64 -7.15 -13.42
C GLN A 152 17.31 -6.71 -12.80
N THR A 153 16.73 -5.60 -13.26
CA THR A 153 15.39 -5.16 -12.86
C THR A 153 14.31 -6.22 -13.14
N TYR A 154 14.48 -7.09 -14.14
CA TYR A 154 13.55 -8.20 -14.42
C TYR A 154 13.41 -9.17 -13.24
N TRP A 155 14.47 -9.41 -12.46
CA TRP A 155 14.46 -10.34 -11.32
C TRP A 155 14.66 -9.69 -9.95
N ASN A 156 15.10 -8.42 -9.89
CA ASN A 156 15.37 -7.68 -8.65
C ASN A 156 14.37 -6.53 -8.38
N THR A 157 13.42 -6.25 -9.28
CA THR A 157 12.43 -5.17 -9.09
C THR A 157 11.06 -5.72 -8.67
N PRO A 158 10.74 -5.69 -7.37
CA PRO A 158 9.39 -5.96 -6.90
C PRO A 158 8.39 -4.86 -7.32
N PHE A 159 7.15 -5.23 -7.68
CA PHE A 159 6.19 -4.31 -8.31
C PHE A 159 4.72 -4.52 -7.88
N SER A 160 3.86 -3.52 -8.12
CA SER A 160 2.38 -3.58 -7.92
C SER A 160 1.60 -3.48 -9.23
N LYS A 161 2.25 -2.95 -10.28
CA LYS A 161 1.66 -2.78 -11.59
C LYS A 161 2.70 -3.10 -12.66
N VAL A 162 2.24 -3.75 -13.73
CA VAL A 162 3.01 -3.94 -14.96
C VAL A 162 2.39 -3.05 -16.02
N CYS A 163 3.19 -2.20 -16.64
CA CYS A 163 2.81 -1.45 -17.83
C CYS A 163 3.35 -2.20 -19.03
N LEU A 164 2.43 -2.64 -19.87
CA LEU A 164 2.69 -3.38 -21.09
C LEU A 164 2.45 -2.45 -22.27
N GLY A 165 3.46 -2.25 -23.09
CA GLY A 165 3.40 -1.41 -24.28
C GLY A 165 3.70 -2.20 -25.55
N MET A 166 2.96 -1.96 -26.63
CA MET A 166 3.25 -2.51 -27.96
C MET A 166 3.44 -1.37 -28.96
N LYS A 167 4.44 -1.49 -29.84
CA LYS A 167 4.60 -0.58 -31.00
C LYS A 167 4.26 -1.35 -32.27
N VAL A 168 3.08 -1.05 -32.84
CA VAL A 168 2.60 -1.69 -34.06
C VAL A 168 2.46 -0.62 -35.13
N ASN A 169 3.12 -0.82 -36.28
CA ASN A 169 3.23 0.18 -37.37
C ASN A 169 3.65 1.57 -36.88
N GLY A 170 4.62 1.64 -35.96
CA GLY A 170 5.13 2.90 -35.43
C GLY A 170 4.30 3.51 -34.29
N GLN A 171 3.05 3.09 -34.08
CA GLN A 171 2.20 3.60 -33.00
C GLN A 171 2.43 2.84 -31.69
N LEU A 172 2.76 3.57 -30.63
CA LEU A 172 2.88 3.04 -29.27
C LEU A 172 1.51 3.00 -28.59
N ARG A 173 1.19 1.86 -27.98
CA ARG A 173 -0.06 1.63 -27.23
C ARG A 173 0.30 0.95 -25.93
N PHE A 174 -0.28 1.42 -24.83
CA PHE A 174 0.06 0.95 -23.50
C PHE A 174 -1.18 0.51 -22.73
N THR A 175 -0.97 -0.38 -21.76
CA THR A 175 -1.99 -0.80 -20.81
C THR A 175 -1.34 -1.20 -19.49
N VAL A 176 -2.13 -1.18 -18.42
CA VAL A 176 -1.65 -1.46 -17.06
C VAL A 176 -2.35 -2.69 -16.51
N ILE A 177 -1.56 -3.68 -16.13
CA ILE A 177 -1.98 -4.88 -15.40
C ILE A 177 -1.67 -4.64 -13.92
N ASN A 178 -2.71 -4.64 -13.07
CA ASN A 178 -2.53 -4.62 -11.62
C ASN A 178 -2.10 -6.03 -11.16
N SER A 179 -0.88 -6.16 -10.65
CA SER A 179 -0.32 -7.43 -10.21
C SER A 179 0.83 -7.15 -9.25
N GLN A 180 0.83 -7.80 -8.09
CA GLN A 180 1.87 -7.63 -7.09
C GLN A 180 2.79 -8.85 -7.04
N ALA A 181 4.10 -8.63 -7.18
CA ALA A 181 5.09 -9.71 -7.14
C ALA A 181 6.47 -9.21 -6.71
N SER A 182 7.33 -10.13 -6.29
CA SER A 182 8.72 -9.83 -5.93
C SER A 182 9.60 -9.48 -7.13
N SER A 183 9.23 -9.93 -8.33
CA SER A 183 9.83 -9.55 -9.61
C SER A 183 9.04 -10.16 -10.78
N LEU A 184 9.34 -9.74 -12.02
CA LEU A 184 8.64 -10.30 -13.18
C LEU A 184 9.12 -11.71 -13.47
N HIS A 185 10.41 -11.97 -13.20
CA HIS A 185 10.99 -13.31 -13.15
C HIS A 185 10.18 -14.24 -12.23
N PHE A 186 9.79 -13.81 -11.03
CA PHE A 186 8.99 -14.64 -10.11
C PHE A 186 7.63 -15.08 -10.71
N LEU A 187 6.95 -14.20 -11.46
CA LEU A 187 5.66 -14.54 -12.09
C LEU A 187 5.79 -15.42 -13.34
N ILE A 188 6.96 -15.41 -13.99
CA ILE A 188 7.11 -16.01 -15.31
C ILE A 188 7.95 -17.31 -15.26
N ALA A 189 9.01 -17.34 -14.46
CA ALA A 189 10.08 -18.33 -14.56
C ALA A 189 9.65 -19.76 -14.22
N ASP A 190 8.67 -19.94 -13.33
CA ASP A 190 8.16 -21.25 -12.95
C ASP A 190 7.18 -21.86 -13.98
N GLY A 191 6.79 -21.08 -14.99
CA GLY A 191 5.84 -21.51 -16.02
C GLY A 191 4.39 -21.68 -15.55
N GLN A 192 4.07 -21.35 -14.29
CA GLN A 192 2.72 -21.48 -13.74
C GLN A 192 1.80 -20.42 -14.32
N TYR A 193 0.59 -20.83 -14.70
CA TYR A 193 -0.46 -19.93 -15.18
C TYR A 193 -0.97 -19.07 -14.02
N ARG A 194 -1.06 -17.76 -14.24
CA ARG A 194 -1.61 -16.81 -13.25
C ARG A 194 -2.58 -15.88 -13.96
N PRO A 195 -3.88 -15.87 -13.60
CA PRO A 195 -4.88 -15.07 -14.30
C PRO A 195 -4.66 -13.57 -14.08
N THR A 196 -5.05 -12.78 -15.07
CA THR A 196 -5.23 -11.32 -14.93
C THR A 196 -6.68 -10.95 -15.20
N SER A 197 -7.03 -9.69 -14.91
CA SER A 197 -8.39 -9.16 -15.11
C SER A 197 -8.37 -7.89 -15.95
N LEU A 198 -7.55 -7.85 -17.01
CA LEU A 198 -7.41 -6.67 -17.86
C LEU A 198 -8.62 -6.51 -18.77
N GLY A 199 -9.17 -7.62 -19.24
CA GLY A 199 -10.29 -7.68 -20.18
C GLY A 199 -9.84 -7.64 -21.63
N ARG A 200 -10.58 -8.39 -22.46
CA ARG A 200 -10.34 -8.59 -23.90
C ARG A 200 -10.13 -7.30 -24.69
N ASN A 201 -10.97 -6.30 -24.47
CA ASN A 201 -10.92 -5.04 -25.24
C ASN A 201 -9.61 -4.28 -25.03
N LYS A 202 -9.02 -4.35 -23.82
CA LYS A 202 -7.72 -3.72 -23.55
C LYS A 202 -6.58 -4.45 -24.25
N TRP A 203 -6.63 -5.77 -24.34
CA TRP A 203 -5.68 -6.55 -25.13
C TRP A 203 -5.77 -6.22 -26.63
N ILE A 204 -6.98 -6.10 -27.17
CA ILE A 204 -7.19 -5.67 -28.56
C ILE A 204 -6.69 -4.22 -28.76
N ALA A 205 -6.93 -3.32 -27.79
CA ALA A 205 -6.50 -1.93 -27.89
C ALA A 205 -4.98 -1.73 -27.96
N LEU A 206 -4.18 -2.70 -27.48
CA LEU A 206 -2.72 -2.71 -27.65
C LEU A 206 -2.27 -2.94 -29.10
N THR A 207 -3.17 -3.42 -29.95
CA THR A 207 -2.87 -3.84 -31.32
C THR A 207 -3.46 -2.88 -32.36
N ASP A 208 -3.24 -3.15 -33.65
CA ASP A 208 -3.90 -2.42 -34.74
C ASP A 208 -5.23 -3.10 -35.13
N SER A 209 -5.98 -2.48 -36.05
CA SER A 209 -7.28 -3.01 -36.53
C SER A 209 -7.17 -4.38 -37.23
N ARG A 210 -5.96 -4.89 -37.50
CA ARG A 210 -5.75 -6.17 -38.18
C ARG A 210 -5.58 -7.33 -37.19
N ALA A 211 -5.50 -7.07 -35.89
CA ALA A 211 -5.42 -8.14 -34.90
C ALA A 211 -6.72 -8.94 -34.83
N ARG A 212 -6.60 -10.24 -35.05
CA ARG A 212 -7.72 -11.19 -35.01
C ARG A 212 -7.58 -12.10 -33.80
N LEU A 213 -8.09 -11.64 -32.67
CA LEU A 213 -8.38 -12.51 -31.53
C LEU A 213 -9.78 -13.10 -31.78
N GLN A 214 -9.92 -14.42 -31.75
CA GLN A 214 -11.21 -15.10 -31.94
C GLN A 214 -12.12 -14.86 -30.73
N PRO A 215 -13.45 -14.78 -30.94
CA PRO A 215 -14.40 -14.15 -30.00
C PRO A 215 -14.54 -14.87 -28.67
N ASN A 216 -14.33 -16.18 -28.65
CA ASN A 216 -14.53 -17.03 -27.49
C ASN A 216 -13.18 -17.36 -26.82
N CYS A 217 -13.26 -17.91 -25.60
CA CYS A 217 -12.17 -18.01 -24.63
C CYS A 217 -11.48 -16.65 -24.32
N ASN A 218 -11.36 -16.34 -23.02
CA ASN A 218 -10.69 -15.13 -22.55
C ASN A 218 -9.63 -15.48 -21.51
N GLN A 219 -8.86 -16.55 -21.74
CA GLN A 219 -7.80 -16.96 -20.84
C GLN A 219 -6.64 -15.97 -20.95
N GLU A 220 -6.66 -14.96 -20.09
CA GLU A 220 -5.62 -13.95 -19.97
C GLU A 220 -4.74 -14.16 -18.74
N GLY A 221 -3.49 -13.68 -18.82
CA GLY A 221 -2.59 -13.62 -17.69
C GLY A 221 -1.14 -13.96 -18.01
N PHE A 222 -0.42 -14.41 -16.99
CA PHE A 222 0.97 -14.86 -17.09
C PHE A 222 1.03 -16.34 -17.43
N ASN A 223 1.96 -16.73 -18.30
CA ASN A 223 2.16 -18.11 -18.79
C ASN A 223 0.88 -18.78 -19.32
N THR A 224 0.07 -18.07 -20.09
CA THR A 224 -1.11 -18.65 -20.75
C THR A 224 -0.67 -19.74 -21.75
N LYS A 225 -1.31 -20.91 -21.65
CA LYS A 225 -0.94 -22.10 -22.43
C LYS A 225 -2.16 -22.93 -22.81
N ALA A 226 -2.38 -23.03 -24.12
CA ALA A 226 -3.23 -24.00 -24.80
C ALA A 226 -2.50 -24.43 -26.08
N ASN A 227 -3.20 -24.50 -27.23
CA ASN A 227 -2.55 -24.65 -28.54
C ASN A 227 -1.64 -23.45 -28.88
N ARG A 228 -2.02 -22.25 -28.43
CA ARG A 228 -1.17 -21.05 -28.37
C ARG A 228 -0.56 -20.86 -26.99
N LYS A 229 0.56 -20.15 -26.91
CA LYS A 229 1.22 -19.84 -25.64
C LYS A 229 1.72 -18.40 -25.63
N ALA A 230 1.57 -17.74 -24.49
CA ALA A 230 2.16 -16.45 -24.19
C ALA A 230 2.69 -16.40 -22.75
N ARG A 231 3.77 -15.66 -22.52
CA ARG A 231 4.29 -15.38 -21.16
C ARG A 231 3.48 -14.32 -20.46
N VAL A 232 2.96 -13.34 -21.19
CA VAL A 232 1.99 -12.34 -20.72
C VAL A 232 1.04 -12.08 -21.89
N GLY A 233 -0.22 -12.50 -21.79
CA GLY A 233 -1.13 -12.43 -22.95
C GLY A 233 -2.55 -12.92 -22.68
N ILE A 234 -3.40 -12.81 -23.70
CA ILE A 234 -4.72 -13.42 -23.78
C ILE A 234 -4.75 -14.45 -24.92
N LEU A 235 -5.43 -15.57 -24.68
CA LEU A 235 -5.73 -16.59 -25.68
C LEU A 235 -7.22 -16.57 -26.03
N GLY A 236 -7.55 -16.90 -27.28
CA GLY A 236 -8.92 -17.02 -27.76
C GLY A 236 -9.10 -18.13 -28.79
N ASN A 237 -10.35 -18.52 -29.03
CA ASN A 237 -10.81 -19.46 -30.05
C ASN A 237 -12.25 -19.16 -30.47
N ASN A 238 -12.83 -20.04 -31.30
CA ASN A 238 -14.23 -20.00 -31.67
C ASN A 238 -15.09 -20.98 -30.84
N GLU A 239 -14.50 -21.79 -29.95
CA GLU A 239 -15.22 -22.76 -29.13
C GLU A 239 -15.62 -22.19 -27.75
N ASN A 240 -16.59 -22.81 -27.07
CA ASN A 240 -17.10 -22.35 -25.75
C ASN A 240 -16.21 -22.78 -24.57
N ASP A 241 -14.96 -23.15 -24.82
CA ASP A 241 -13.98 -23.53 -23.79
C ASP A 241 -12.57 -23.03 -24.15
N CYS A 242 -11.60 -23.16 -23.25
CA CYS A 242 -10.22 -22.70 -23.45
C CYS A 242 -9.22 -23.85 -23.72
N ARG A 243 -9.67 -24.99 -24.24
CA ARG A 243 -8.79 -26.16 -24.49
C ARG A 243 -8.04 -26.02 -25.81
N THR A 244 -8.64 -25.39 -26.81
CA THR A 244 -8.15 -25.39 -28.20
C THR A 244 -7.68 -24.02 -28.73
N CYS A 245 -7.42 -23.04 -27.85
CA CYS A 245 -7.08 -21.66 -28.24
C CYS A 245 -6.04 -21.52 -29.35
N ASP A 246 -6.45 -21.02 -30.51
CA ASP A 246 -5.68 -20.90 -31.75
C ASP A 246 -5.38 -19.44 -32.15
N SER A 247 -5.94 -18.46 -31.45
CA SER A 247 -5.55 -17.05 -31.49
C SER A 247 -4.98 -16.58 -30.14
N ALA A 248 -4.11 -15.57 -30.20
CA ALA A 248 -3.49 -15.00 -29.01
C ALA A 248 -2.96 -13.59 -29.28
N ILE A 249 -3.00 -12.75 -28.24
CA ILE A 249 -2.34 -11.43 -28.19
C ILE A 249 -1.43 -11.44 -26.96
N GLY A 250 -0.19 -11.01 -27.10
CA GLY A 250 0.71 -10.92 -25.95
C GLY A 250 2.18 -11.08 -26.29
N LEU A 251 2.94 -11.52 -25.29
CA LEU A 251 4.39 -11.55 -25.26
C LEU A 251 4.91 -12.89 -24.75
N PRO A 252 5.90 -13.47 -25.44
CA PRO A 252 5.89 -13.69 -26.88
C PRO A 252 4.75 -14.67 -27.21
N VAL A 253 4.11 -14.53 -28.36
CA VAL A 253 3.12 -15.52 -28.83
C VAL A 253 3.81 -16.57 -29.70
N LEU A 254 3.55 -17.86 -29.48
CA LEU A 254 4.02 -18.90 -30.40
C LEU A 254 3.45 -18.68 -31.82
N PRO A 255 4.26 -18.68 -32.89
CA PRO A 255 3.81 -18.37 -34.24
C PRO A 255 2.95 -19.49 -34.86
N ARG A 256 1.81 -19.10 -35.47
CA ARG A 256 1.12 -19.86 -36.53
C ARG A 256 0.68 -18.91 -37.67
N HIS A 257 0.00 -17.79 -37.36
CA HIS A 257 -0.40 -16.80 -38.38
C HIS A 257 -0.42 -15.32 -37.93
N ALA A 258 -0.12 -15.01 -36.66
CA ALA A 258 -0.10 -13.63 -36.16
C ALA A 258 1.35 -13.12 -36.07
N LYS A 259 1.89 -12.59 -37.18
CA LYS A 259 3.10 -11.76 -37.13
C LYS A 259 2.69 -10.37 -36.64
N MET A 260 2.65 -10.15 -35.33
CA MET A 260 2.70 -8.78 -34.81
C MET A 260 4.11 -8.24 -35.09
N LYS A 261 4.24 -7.50 -36.19
CA LYS A 261 5.51 -6.92 -36.62
C LYS A 261 5.75 -5.66 -35.82
N GLY A 262 6.54 -5.75 -34.76
CA GLY A 262 6.97 -4.58 -34.00
C GLY A 262 7.54 -4.90 -32.62
N PRO A 263 8.27 -3.95 -32.02
CA PRO A 263 8.79 -4.10 -30.68
C PRO A 263 7.70 -3.97 -29.62
N VAL A 264 7.93 -4.62 -28.51
CA VAL A 264 7.05 -4.70 -27.36
C VAL A 264 7.86 -4.42 -26.09
N TYR A 265 7.27 -3.69 -25.18
CA TYR A 265 7.90 -3.07 -24.03
C TYR A 265 7.23 -3.53 -22.75
N GLN A 266 8.02 -3.89 -21.75
CA GLN A 266 7.55 -4.14 -20.40
C GLN A 266 8.30 -3.24 -19.43
N VAL A 267 7.54 -2.40 -18.74
CA VAL A 267 8.01 -1.56 -17.64
C VAL A 267 7.16 -1.87 -16.41
N THR A 268 7.74 -1.80 -15.23
CA THR A 268 7.05 -2.11 -13.98
C THR A 268 7.03 -0.90 -13.07
N LYS A 269 5.91 -0.68 -12.40
CA LYS A 269 5.81 0.35 -11.36
C LYS A 269 5.92 -0.38 -10.04
N MET A 270 6.96 0.00 -9.30
CA MET A 270 7.21 -0.59 -7.99
C MET A 270 5.92 -0.57 -7.16
N ALA A 271 5.64 -1.68 -6.48
CA ALA A 271 4.72 -1.64 -5.37
C ALA A 271 5.34 -0.69 -4.36
N SER A 272 4.51 -0.04 -3.55
CA SER A 272 4.99 0.51 -2.30
C SER A 272 5.41 -0.66 -1.41
N LEU A 273 6.58 -1.24 -1.73
CA LEU A 273 7.20 -2.28 -0.94
C LEU A 273 7.94 -1.58 0.17
N ASN A 274 7.47 -1.78 1.38
CA ASN A 274 8.40 -1.94 2.48
C ASN A 274 9.34 -3.09 2.02
N ALA A 275 10.62 -2.77 1.81
CA ALA A 275 11.61 -3.71 1.31
C ALA A 275 11.62 -4.99 2.16
N SER A 276 11.24 -6.12 1.57
CA SER A 276 11.41 -7.45 2.16
C SER A 276 12.75 -8.01 1.69
N ALA A 277 13.81 -7.83 2.47
CA ALA A 277 15.05 -8.60 2.37
C ALA A 277 14.91 -9.91 3.18
N ARG A 278 15.44 -11.03 2.66
CA ARG A 278 15.70 -12.22 3.47
C ARG A 278 16.88 -11.92 4.41
N LYS A 279 16.65 -12.13 5.72
CA LYS A 279 17.58 -12.34 6.85
C LYS A 279 19.07 -12.19 6.49
N THR A 280 19.78 -11.21 7.05
CA THR A 280 20.28 -11.19 8.44
C THR A 280 20.73 -9.76 8.78
N SER A 281 20.74 -9.42 10.08
CA SER A 281 21.13 -8.15 10.73
C SER A 281 20.13 -6.97 10.71
N LEU A 282 19.39 -6.88 11.82
CA LEU A 282 18.64 -5.76 12.41
C LEU A 282 18.50 -4.43 11.61
N GLU A 283 17.38 -4.27 10.91
CA GLU A 283 16.66 -2.99 10.78
C GLU A 283 15.18 -3.25 11.06
N ILE A 284 14.56 -2.39 11.87
CA ILE A 284 13.20 -2.55 12.42
C ILE A 284 12.17 -2.46 11.29
N SER A 285 11.46 -3.57 11.04
CA SER A 285 10.33 -3.63 10.12
C SER A 285 9.27 -2.60 10.51
N ALA A 286 9.01 -1.62 9.64
CA ALA A 286 7.94 -0.64 9.81
C ALA A 286 6.57 -1.35 9.70
N ARG A 287 6.00 -1.73 10.85
CA ARG A 287 4.72 -2.44 10.98
C ARG A 287 3.56 -1.54 10.56
N LYS A 288 2.57 -2.03 9.83
CA LYS A 288 1.38 -1.26 9.40
C LYS A 288 0.13 -1.63 10.18
N SER A 289 0.16 -2.79 10.85
CA SER A 289 -0.90 -3.28 11.71
C SER A 289 -0.32 -4.05 12.91
N CYS A 290 -1.16 -4.29 13.91
CA CYS A 290 -0.83 -5.19 15.00
C CYS A 290 -0.71 -6.65 14.54
N ARG A 291 -1.33 -7.02 13.42
CA ARG A 291 -1.17 -8.35 12.83
C ARG A 291 0.25 -8.56 12.30
N ASP A 292 0.85 -7.54 11.70
CA ASP A 292 2.27 -7.59 11.28
C ASP A 292 3.20 -7.83 12.47
N ALA A 293 2.90 -7.16 13.59
CA ALA A 293 3.64 -7.30 14.84
C ALA A 293 3.47 -8.70 15.44
N TYR A 294 2.23 -9.19 15.54
CA TYR A 294 1.91 -10.54 16.03
C TYR A 294 2.64 -11.64 15.25
N ASN A 295 2.61 -11.54 13.91
CA ASN A 295 3.32 -12.47 13.03
C ASN A 295 4.84 -12.43 13.21
N SER A 296 5.39 -11.31 13.67
CA SER A 296 6.82 -11.11 13.91
C SER A 296 7.27 -11.65 15.26
N TYR A 297 6.51 -11.39 16.32
CA TYR A 297 6.89 -11.69 17.70
C TYR A 297 6.49 -13.09 18.18
N LYS A 298 5.40 -13.66 17.64
CA LYS A 298 4.80 -14.91 18.14
C LYS A 298 4.54 -14.90 19.66
N SER A 299 4.26 -13.72 20.21
CA SER A 299 3.92 -13.51 21.62
C SER A 299 2.43 -13.29 21.75
N ASN A 300 1.87 -13.75 22.87
CA ASN A 300 0.45 -13.57 23.20
C ASN A 300 0.23 -12.39 24.17
N ALA A 301 1.30 -11.74 24.62
CA ALA A 301 1.23 -10.58 25.50
C ALA A 301 0.95 -9.31 24.70
N SER A 302 -0.05 -8.54 25.11
CA SER A 302 -0.33 -7.24 24.50
C SER A 302 0.87 -6.30 24.68
N GLU A 303 1.29 -5.65 23.60
CA GLU A 303 2.53 -4.87 23.53
C GLU A 303 2.30 -3.53 22.84
N LEU A 304 3.05 -2.51 23.27
CA LEU A 304 3.12 -1.23 22.59
C LEU A 304 3.90 -1.38 21.27
N VAL A 305 3.25 -1.03 20.18
CA VAL A 305 3.81 -1.13 18.84
C VAL A 305 3.68 0.20 18.12
N THR A 306 4.78 0.68 17.56
CA THR A 306 4.79 1.79 16.62
C THR A 306 4.39 1.29 15.23
N LEU A 307 3.27 1.81 14.73
CA LEU A 307 2.78 1.56 13.38
C LEU A 307 3.17 2.71 12.44
N HIS A 308 3.42 2.39 11.18
CA HIS A 308 3.96 3.29 10.17
C HIS A 308 3.01 3.42 8.97
N PHE A 309 2.59 4.64 8.66
CA PHE A 309 1.71 4.99 7.55
C PHE A 309 2.38 6.04 6.66
N GLY A 310 3.36 5.60 5.87
CA GLY A 310 4.23 6.51 5.11
C GLY A 310 5.24 7.20 6.03
N ALA A 311 5.28 8.53 6.03
CA ALA A 311 6.13 9.32 6.95
C ALA A 311 5.52 9.50 8.35
N LYS A 312 4.23 9.20 8.53
CA LYS A 312 3.55 9.31 9.83
C LYS A 312 3.66 8.01 10.62
N THR A 313 3.86 8.12 11.91
CA THR A 313 3.85 7.00 12.84
C THR A 313 2.78 7.19 13.92
N THR A 314 2.27 6.09 14.46
CA THR A 314 1.36 6.12 15.61
C THR A 314 1.67 4.94 16.52
N SER A 315 1.70 5.16 17.84
CA SER A 315 1.96 4.11 18.81
C SER A 315 0.63 3.57 19.33
N VAL A 316 0.45 2.25 19.29
CA VAL A 316 -0.79 1.61 19.73
C VAL A 316 -0.49 0.39 20.61
N LEU A 317 -1.37 0.12 21.58
CA LEU A 317 -1.31 -1.12 22.35
C LEU A 317 -2.02 -2.23 21.57
N CYS A 318 -1.22 -3.06 20.91
CA CYS A 318 -1.70 -4.20 20.15
C CYS A 318 -2.19 -5.31 21.07
N GLN A 319 -3.37 -5.87 20.80
CA GLN A 319 -3.87 -7.00 21.57
C GLN A 319 -3.43 -8.30 20.89
N MET A 320 -2.48 -8.99 21.53
CA MET A 320 -1.79 -10.16 20.98
C MET A 320 -2.31 -11.50 21.52
N GLY A 321 -3.13 -11.48 22.57
CA GLY A 321 -3.81 -12.67 23.08
C GLY A 321 -5.21 -12.83 22.49
N ASP A 322 -5.83 -13.97 22.78
CA ASP A 322 -7.27 -14.11 22.61
C ASP A 322 -7.98 -13.52 23.84
N PHE A 323 -8.80 -12.50 23.60
CA PHE A 323 -9.62 -11.83 24.59
C PHE A 323 -11.13 -11.96 24.29
N GLY A 324 -11.51 -12.92 23.43
CA GLY A 324 -12.89 -13.15 22.99
C GLY A 324 -13.17 -12.86 21.52
N CYS A 325 -12.13 -12.57 20.73
CA CYS A 325 -12.22 -12.34 19.28
C CYS A 325 -11.33 -13.28 18.46
N GLY A 326 -10.69 -14.28 19.08
CA GLY A 326 -9.80 -15.23 18.43
C GLY A 326 -8.34 -14.76 18.41
N ASP A 327 -7.52 -15.37 17.54
CA ASP A 327 -6.06 -15.20 17.51
C ASP A 327 -5.60 -13.73 17.51
N GLY A 328 -4.46 -13.47 18.15
CA GLY A 328 -3.90 -12.14 18.41
C GLY A 328 -3.49 -11.31 17.20
N GLY A 329 -3.07 -10.07 17.46
CA GLY A 329 -2.69 -9.09 16.44
C GLY A 329 -3.82 -8.12 16.08
N TRP A 330 -4.68 -7.83 17.04
CA TRP A 330 -5.79 -6.89 16.88
C TRP A 330 -5.31 -5.45 16.99
N THR A 331 -5.66 -4.65 15.96
CA THR A 331 -5.26 -3.24 15.85
C THR A 331 -6.38 -2.34 16.39
N PRO A 332 -6.18 -1.59 17.48
CA PRO A 332 -7.20 -0.67 17.96
C PRO A 332 -7.40 0.48 16.96
N VAL A 333 -8.66 0.84 16.71
CA VAL A 333 -9.00 1.98 15.83
C VAL A 333 -9.72 3.10 16.58
N MET A 334 -10.63 2.75 17.48
CA MET A 334 -11.41 3.71 18.26
C MET A 334 -11.78 3.18 19.64
N LYS A 335 -11.84 4.10 20.61
CA LYS A 335 -12.44 3.91 21.93
C LYS A 335 -13.48 5.01 22.12
N ILE A 336 -14.70 4.62 22.50
CA ILE A 336 -15.86 5.52 22.55
C ILE A 336 -16.49 5.43 23.94
N ASP A 337 -16.65 6.57 24.61
CA ASP A 337 -17.30 6.65 25.91
C ASP A 337 -18.77 7.02 25.72
N GLY A 338 -19.68 6.10 26.03
CA GLY A 338 -21.11 6.32 25.94
C GLY A 338 -21.63 7.45 26.82
N ASN A 339 -20.85 7.92 27.81
CA ASN A 339 -21.19 9.09 28.62
C ASN A 339 -20.82 10.41 27.95
N LYS A 340 -20.14 10.37 26.81
CA LYS A 340 -19.70 11.54 26.05
C LYS A 340 -20.38 11.58 24.70
N ASN A 341 -20.40 12.78 24.12
CA ASN A 341 -21.03 13.05 22.83
C ASN A 341 -20.02 13.12 21.68
N THR A 342 -18.75 12.80 21.95
CA THR A 342 -17.64 12.92 20.98
C THR A 342 -17.90 12.15 19.69
N PHE A 343 -18.43 10.93 19.82
CA PHE A 343 -18.61 10.00 18.69
C PHE A 343 -20.08 9.64 18.45
N LEU A 344 -21.02 10.56 18.68
CA LEU A 344 -22.41 10.40 18.22
C LEU A 344 -22.48 10.09 16.72
N PHE A 345 -23.59 9.55 16.25
CA PHE A 345 -23.79 9.17 14.84
C PHE A 345 -23.42 10.30 13.86
N SER A 346 -23.83 11.53 14.18
CA SER A 346 -23.61 12.73 13.38
C SER A 346 -22.20 13.32 13.47
N SER A 347 -21.35 12.79 14.35
CA SER A 347 -20.00 13.33 14.56
C SER A 347 -19.16 13.25 13.29
N GLY A 348 -18.49 14.36 12.95
CA GLY A 348 -17.56 14.44 11.83
C GLY A 348 -16.37 13.49 11.96
N TYR A 349 -16.05 13.04 13.18
CA TYR A 349 -15.00 12.05 13.42
C TYR A 349 -15.25 10.72 12.71
N TRP A 350 -16.49 10.37 12.36
CA TRP A 350 -16.77 9.16 11.58
C TRP A 350 -16.38 9.29 10.10
N THR A 351 -16.44 10.50 9.55
CA THR A 351 -16.28 10.78 8.11
C THR A 351 -14.95 11.44 7.76
N ASP A 352 -14.27 12.06 8.72
CA ASP A 352 -12.97 12.69 8.51
C ASP A 352 -11.78 11.75 8.79
N LYS A 353 -10.57 12.23 8.47
CA LYS A 353 -9.30 11.56 8.77
C LYS A 353 -8.50 12.31 9.85
N SER A 354 -9.22 12.92 10.81
CA SER A 354 -8.60 13.57 11.96
C SER A 354 -8.38 12.58 13.11
N GLU A 355 -7.31 12.79 13.87
CA GLU A 355 -6.99 12.04 15.08
C GLU A 355 -7.70 12.67 16.28
N PHE A 356 -8.11 11.85 17.25
CA PHE A 356 -8.64 12.32 18.53
C PHE A 356 -7.95 11.58 19.66
N ASN A 357 -7.31 12.32 20.57
CA ASN A 357 -6.60 11.78 21.73
C ASN A 357 -5.74 10.53 21.41
N PRO A 358 -4.68 10.65 20.60
CA PRO A 358 -3.88 9.50 20.16
C PRO A 358 -3.17 8.78 21.31
N SER A 359 -2.91 9.44 22.45
CA SER A 359 -2.41 8.80 23.67
C SER A 359 -3.38 7.76 24.23
N GLY A 360 -4.69 7.89 23.99
CA GLY A 360 -5.65 6.83 24.35
C GLY A 360 -5.42 5.53 23.56
N GLY A 361 -4.66 5.54 22.47
CA GLY A 361 -4.28 4.34 21.73
C GLY A 361 -3.19 3.49 22.37
N THR A 362 -2.42 4.04 23.31
CA THR A 362 -1.27 3.37 23.96
C THR A 362 -1.67 2.59 25.22
N THR A 363 -2.96 2.57 25.56
CA THR A 363 -3.51 1.90 26.74
C THR A 363 -4.49 0.80 26.35
N GLY A 364 -4.78 -0.13 27.28
CA GLY A 364 -5.69 -1.25 27.07
C GLY A 364 -7.17 -0.88 27.06
N PHE A 365 -8.04 -1.75 27.57
CA PHE A 365 -9.48 -1.52 27.63
C PHE A 365 -9.87 -0.60 28.81
N ASP A 366 -9.41 0.66 28.74
CA ASP A 366 -9.64 1.74 29.70
C ASP A 366 -10.73 2.72 29.24
N SER A 367 -10.93 3.81 29.98
CA SER A 367 -11.97 4.81 29.72
C SER A 367 -11.50 6.04 28.92
N GLN A 368 -10.33 5.96 28.28
CA GLN A 368 -9.84 7.06 27.45
C GLN A 368 -10.37 6.94 26.03
N GLU A 369 -11.19 7.89 25.60
CA GLU A 369 -11.65 7.99 24.21
C GLU A 369 -10.46 8.19 23.26
N THR A 370 -10.50 7.57 22.09
CA THR A 370 -9.47 7.76 21.07
C THR A 370 -10.02 7.49 19.68
N LYS A 371 -9.45 8.16 18.69
CA LYS A 371 -9.56 7.84 17.27
C LYS A 371 -8.16 7.92 16.66
N LEU A 372 -7.72 6.80 16.11
CA LEU A 372 -6.33 6.61 15.67
C LEU A 372 -6.23 6.61 14.14
N PRO A 373 -5.04 6.88 13.57
CA PRO A 373 -4.79 6.74 12.13
C PRO A 373 -5.10 5.36 11.56
N THR A 374 -5.07 4.33 12.40
CA THR A 374 -5.49 2.96 12.05
C THR A 374 -6.95 2.89 11.57
N TYR A 375 -7.82 3.83 11.99
CA TYR A 375 -9.21 3.94 11.52
C TYR A 375 -9.32 4.11 9.99
N TRP A 376 -8.39 4.83 9.36
CA TRP A 376 -8.42 5.09 7.90
C TRP A 376 -7.27 4.47 7.11
N ASN A 377 -6.23 3.95 7.76
CA ASN A 377 -5.04 3.40 7.11
C ASN A 377 -4.85 1.88 7.26
N THR A 378 -5.70 1.19 8.01
CA THR A 378 -5.55 -0.25 8.26
C THR A 378 -6.59 -1.08 7.51
N PRO A 379 -6.20 -1.78 6.43
CA PRO A 379 -7.04 -2.80 5.81
C PRO A 379 -7.32 -3.95 6.77
N PHE A 380 -8.49 -4.56 6.68
CA PHE A 380 -8.88 -5.66 7.55
C PHE A 380 -9.84 -6.63 6.87
N SER A 381 -9.97 -7.81 7.47
CA SER A 381 -10.94 -8.85 7.13
C SER A 381 -11.88 -9.19 8.28
N LYS A 382 -11.57 -8.72 9.49
CA LYS A 382 -12.37 -8.92 10.70
C LYS A 382 -12.43 -7.65 11.53
N VAL A 383 -13.58 -7.44 12.17
CA VAL A 383 -13.82 -6.36 13.13
C VAL A 383 -14.21 -6.99 14.47
N CYS A 384 -13.47 -6.65 15.52
CA CYS A 384 -13.78 -7.02 16.89
C CYS A 384 -14.43 -5.82 17.58
N LEU A 385 -15.63 -6.04 18.11
CA LEU A 385 -16.41 -5.05 18.84
C LEU A 385 -16.43 -5.45 20.31
N GLY A 386 -15.99 -4.54 21.18
CA GLY A 386 -15.99 -4.73 22.62
C GLY A 386 -16.87 -3.70 23.34
N MET A 387 -17.54 -4.13 24.41
CA MET A 387 -18.25 -3.25 25.33
C MET A 387 -17.84 -3.55 26.77
N LYS A 388 -17.62 -2.49 27.56
CA LYS A 388 -17.45 -2.52 29.00
C LYS A 388 -18.71 -2.00 29.67
N VAL A 389 -19.44 -2.89 30.35
CA VAL A 389 -20.67 -2.55 31.08
C VAL A 389 -20.47 -2.96 32.54
N ASN A 390 -20.61 -2.02 33.48
CA ASN A 390 -20.42 -2.27 34.92
C ASN A 390 -19.08 -2.97 35.24
N GLY A 391 -18.00 -2.55 34.58
CA GLY A 391 -16.66 -3.11 34.76
C GLY A 391 -16.37 -4.41 34.00
N LYS A 392 -17.39 -5.10 33.48
CA LYS A 392 -17.22 -6.34 32.72
C LYS A 392 -17.04 -6.08 31.23
N MET A 393 -16.00 -6.68 30.67
CA MET A 393 -15.67 -6.64 29.24
C MET A 393 -16.30 -7.81 28.50
N LYS A 394 -16.96 -7.55 27.38
CA LYS A 394 -17.43 -8.57 26.45
C LYS A 394 -17.12 -8.17 25.01
N PHE A 395 -16.90 -9.17 24.17
CA PHE A 395 -16.48 -8.98 22.79
C PHE A 395 -17.30 -9.83 21.82
N THR A 396 -17.36 -9.38 20.58
CA THR A 396 -17.98 -10.12 19.48
C THR A 396 -17.27 -9.80 18.16
N LEU A 397 -17.37 -10.73 17.21
CA LEU A 397 -16.60 -10.72 15.98
C LEU A 397 -17.50 -10.60 14.75
N ILE A 398 -17.23 -9.61 13.90
CA ILE A 398 -17.84 -9.44 12.58
C ILE A 398 -16.79 -9.75 11.51
N THR A 399 -17.11 -10.63 10.56
CA THR A 399 -16.28 -10.84 9.36
C THR A 399 -16.69 -9.85 8.29
N SER A 400 -15.78 -8.95 7.90
CA SER A 400 -16.03 -7.92 6.91
C SER A 400 -14.69 -7.46 6.33
N GLN A 401 -14.59 -7.34 5.01
CA GLN A 401 -13.34 -6.97 4.34
C GLN A 401 -13.42 -5.55 3.78
N ALA A 402 -12.44 -4.72 4.13
CA ALA A 402 -12.35 -3.35 3.67
C ALA A 402 -10.92 -2.82 3.67
N SER A 403 -10.69 -1.72 2.95
CA SER A 403 -9.39 -1.03 2.97
C SER A 403 -9.17 -0.22 4.24
N SER A 404 -10.23 0.16 4.96
CA SER A 404 -10.22 0.71 6.32
C SER A 404 -11.64 0.86 6.88
N LEU A 405 -11.78 1.17 8.18
CA LEU A 405 -13.11 1.35 8.78
C LEU A 405 -13.75 2.63 8.28
N HIS A 406 -12.94 3.67 8.06
CA HIS A 406 -13.33 4.88 7.35
C HIS A 406 -13.98 4.56 5.99
N SER A 407 -13.41 3.66 5.19
CA SER A 407 -13.97 3.29 3.88
C SER A 407 -15.34 2.59 3.95
N LEU A 408 -15.67 1.96 5.08
CA LEU A 408 -16.98 1.32 5.30
C LEU A 408 -18.03 2.26 5.89
N VAL A 409 -17.61 3.32 6.57
CA VAL A 409 -18.51 4.14 7.38
C VAL A 409 -18.70 5.54 6.80
N ALA A 410 -17.65 6.13 6.21
CA ALA A 410 -17.62 7.56 5.87
C ALA A 410 -18.59 7.97 4.75
N ASP A 411 -18.96 7.04 3.86
CA ASP A 411 -19.87 7.31 2.77
C ASP A 411 -21.36 7.28 3.17
N GLY A 412 -21.66 6.90 4.42
CA GLY A 412 -23.01 6.83 4.96
C GLY A 412 -23.86 5.67 4.41
N HIS A 413 -23.33 4.84 3.49
CA HIS A 413 -24.10 3.73 2.93
C HIS A 413 -24.27 2.60 3.96
N TYR A 414 -25.49 2.10 4.06
CA TYR A 414 -25.82 0.92 4.86
C TYR A 414 -25.14 -0.33 4.30
N ARG A 415 -24.52 -1.12 5.18
CA ARG A 415 -23.95 -2.43 4.84
C ARG A 415 -24.34 -3.45 5.90
N SER A 416 -25.12 -4.44 5.50
CA SER A 416 -25.62 -5.47 6.43
C SER A 416 -24.50 -6.34 6.98
N THR A 417 -24.64 -6.77 8.23
CA THR A 417 -23.85 -7.85 8.83
C THR A 417 -24.74 -9.05 9.17
N SER A 418 -24.13 -10.17 9.58
CA SER A 418 -24.83 -11.41 9.93
C SER A 418 -24.46 -11.90 11.34
N LEU A 419 -24.32 -10.98 12.29
CA LEU A 419 -23.90 -11.31 13.64
C LEU A 419 -25.05 -11.95 14.45
N GLY A 420 -26.28 -11.45 14.25
CA GLY A 420 -27.49 -11.89 14.91
C GLY A 420 -27.75 -11.19 16.24
N ARG A 421 -29.04 -10.94 16.54
CA ARG A 421 -29.52 -10.23 17.75
C ARG A 421 -28.94 -10.77 19.05
N ASN A 422 -28.88 -12.08 19.22
CA ASN A 422 -28.40 -12.69 20.47
C ASN A 422 -26.94 -12.33 20.77
N LYS A 423 -26.09 -12.20 19.74
CA LYS A 423 -24.69 -11.79 19.93
C LYS A 423 -24.56 -10.30 20.27
N TRP A 424 -25.43 -9.45 19.73
CA TRP A 424 -25.53 -8.06 20.16
C TRP A 424 -25.93 -7.98 21.64
N ILE A 425 -27.02 -8.65 22.04
CA ILE A 425 -27.46 -8.67 23.44
C ILE A 425 -26.37 -9.25 24.35
N ALA A 426 -25.64 -10.28 23.90
CA ALA A 426 -24.57 -10.91 24.65
C ALA A 426 -23.34 -10.01 24.90
N LEU A 427 -23.15 -8.91 24.15
CA LEU A 427 -22.17 -7.88 24.50
C LEU A 427 -22.51 -7.17 25.82
N THR A 428 -23.73 -7.37 26.32
CA THR A 428 -24.23 -6.83 27.59
C THR A 428 -24.50 -7.96 28.58
N ASP A 429 -24.68 -7.63 29.86
CA ASP A 429 -25.23 -8.56 30.86
C ASP A 429 -26.77 -8.59 30.78
N SER A 430 -27.33 -8.84 29.58
CA SER A 430 -28.79 -8.93 29.31
C SER A 430 -29.61 -7.67 29.64
N LYS A 431 -28.96 -6.50 29.73
CA LYS A 431 -29.63 -5.21 30.04
C LYS A 431 -29.99 -4.39 28.80
N ALA A 432 -29.76 -4.91 27.60
CA ALA A 432 -30.11 -4.19 26.37
C ALA A 432 -31.63 -4.15 26.17
N HIS A 433 -32.22 -2.96 26.13
CA HIS A 433 -33.62 -2.77 25.77
C HIS A 433 -33.76 -2.71 24.24
N LEU A 434 -33.35 -3.79 23.58
CA LEU A 434 -33.60 -4.00 22.17
C LEU A 434 -34.94 -4.70 22.02
N GLN A 435 -35.92 -4.04 21.41
CA GLN A 435 -37.27 -4.60 21.20
C GLN A 435 -37.22 -5.89 20.36
N PRO A 436 -38.21 -6.79 20.40
CA PRO A 436 -38.06 -8.17 19.91
C PRO A 436 -37.97 -8.29 18.38
N ASN A 437 -38.58 -7.37 17.64
CA ASN A 437 -38.68 -7.41 16.18
C ASN A 437 -37.67 -6.46 15.52
N CYS A 438 -37.60 -6.50 14.19
CA CYS A 438 -36.54 -5.97 13.33
C CYS A 438 -35.11 -6.41 13.71
N ASN A 439 -34.35 -6.95 12.76
CA ASN A 439 -32.95 -7.36 12.95
C ASN A 439 -32.01 -6.57 12.01
N LYS A 440 -32.32 -5.30 11.72
CA LYS A 440 -31.48 -4.51 10.82
C LYS A 440 -30.17 -4.23 11.53
N GLU A 441 -29.10 -4.90 11.11
CA GLU A 441 -27.78 -4.81 11.73
C GLU A 441 -26.67 -4.53 10.70
N GLY A 442 -25.63 -3.84 11.13
CA GLY A 442 -24.42 -3.63 10.33
C GLY A 442 -23.81 -2.26 10.46
N PHE A 443 -23.23 -1.77 9.37
CA PHE A 443 -22.57 -0.46 9.29
C PHE A 443 -23.56 0.58 8.73
N ASN A 444 -23.53 1.80 9.30
CA ASN A 444 -24.46 2.89 8.98
C ASN A 444 -25.94 2.44 9.00
N THR A 445 -26.30 1.65 10.01
CA THR A 445 -27.65 1.15 10.20
C THR A 445 -28.57 2.32 10.56
N GLN A 446 -29.57 2.59 9.71
CA GLN A 446 -30.46 3.73 9.88
C GLN A 446 -31.91 3.40 9.48
N THR A 447 -32.84 3.96 10.24
CA THR A 447 -34.28 4.10 9.93
C THR A 447 -34.71 5.56 10.10
N ILE A 448 -36.01 5.84 10.01
CA ILE A 448 -36.55 7.20 10.21
C ILE A 448 -36.27 7.70 11.64
N HIS A 449 -36.26 6.83 12.64
CA HIS A 449 -36.18 7.25 14.05
C HIS A 449 -34.84 6.95 14.72
N ARG A 450 -34.04 5.99 14.23
CA ARG A 450 -32.81 5.54 14.92
C ARG A 450 -31.67 5.26 13.96
N ARG A 451 -30.46 5.58 14.41
CA ARG A 451 -29.23 5.40 13.64
C ARG A 451 -28.10 4.88 14.52
N ALA A 452 -27.25 4.06 13.91
CA ALA A 452 -26.03 3.52 14.48
C ALA A 452 -24.94 3.46 13.41
N ARG A 453 -23.69 3.81 13.76
CA ARG A 453 -22.56 3.66 12.84
C ARG A 453 -22.14 2.20 12.73
N VAL A 454 -22.17 1.47 13.83
CA VAL A 454 -22.07 0.01 13.86
C VAL A 454 -23.05 -0.48 14.91
N GLY A 455 -24.11 -1.18 14.52
CA GLY A 455 -25.17 -1.54 15.47
C GLY A 455 -26.35 -2.27 14.88
N ILE A 456 -27.29 -2.59 15.77
CA ILE A 456 -28.57 -3.23 15.48
C ILE A 456 -29.73 -2.32 15.88
N LEU A 457 -30.76 -2.29 15.04
CA LEU A 457 -32.03 -1.61 15.28
C LEU A 457 -33.14 -2.62 15.50
N GLY A 458 -34.06 -2.30 16.42
CA GLY A 458 -35.20 -3.13 16.75
C GLY A 458 -36.48 -2.31 16.90
N ASN A 459 -37.61 -2.99 16.79
CA ASN A 459 -38.94 -2.45 17.04
C ASN A 459 -39.89 -3.54 17.58
N ASN A 460 -41.17 -3.20 17.77
CA ASN A 460 -42.23 -4.15 18.09
C ASN A 460 -43.04 -4.56 16.85
N GLU A 461 -42.89 -3.86 15.72
CA GLU A 461 -43.62 -4.17 14.48
C GLU A 461 -42.92 -5.26 13.66
N ASN A 462 -43.63 -5.92 12.74
CA ASN A 462 -43.08 -6.98 11.87
C ASN A 462 -42.32 -6.43 10.64
N ASP A 463 -41.73 -5.25 10.77
CA ASP A 463 -40.93 -4.59 9.72
C ASP A 463 -39.76 -3.79 10.34
N CYS A 464 -39.00 -3.06 9.55
CA CYS A 464 -37.88 -2.22 10.02
C CYS A 464 -38.05 -0.73 9.66
N ASN A 465 -39.27 -0.24 9.56
CA ASN A 465 -39.56 1.14 9.15
C ASN A 465 -39.49 2.10 10.34
N THR A 466 -40.06 1.67 11.48
CA THR A 466 -40.30 2.50 12.67
C THR A 466 -39.40 2.15 13.86
N CYS A 467 -38.20 1.60 13.63
CA CYS A 467 -37.29 1.22 14.72
C CYS A 467 -37.05 2.34 15.72
N ASP A 468 -37.42 2.09 16.97
CA ASP A 468 -37.34 2.99 18.12
C ASP A 468 -36.36 2.50 19.20
N SER A 469 -35.87 1.25 19.08
CA SER A 469 -34.77 0.69 19.88
C SER A 469 -33.49 0.50 19.06
N VAL A 470 -32.36 0.77 19.69
CA VAL A 470 -31.03 0.73 19.05
C VAL A 470 -29.98 0.35 20.07
N MET A 471 -29.01 -0.45 19.63
CA MET A 471 -27.81 -0.79 20.39
C MET A 471 -26.58 -0.78 19.48
N GLY A 472 -25.46 -0.25 19.97
CA GLY A 472 -24.19 -0.31 19.26
C GLY A 472 -23.27 0.88 19.51
N PHE A 473 -22.60 1.31 18.44
CA PHE A 473 -21.53 2.28 18.41
C PHE A 473 -21.94 3.45 17.51
N GLY A 474 -21.75 4.67 17.99
CA GLY A 474 -22.13 5.91 17.32
C GLY A 474 -23.62 6.03 17.09
N LEU A 475 -24.41 6.21 18.16
CA LEU A 475 -25.87 6.39 18.09
C LEU A 475 -26.24 7.88 18.12
N ASP A 476 -27.52 8.18 17.93
CA ASP A 476 -28.03 9.55 17.86
C ASP A 476 -27.87 10.34 19.18
N SER A 477 -28.21 9.74 20.30
CA SER A 477 -28.26 10.40 21.62
C SER A 477 -27.19 9.91 22.60
N THR A 478 -26.57 8.76 22.31
CA THR A 478 -25.55 8.12 23.15
C THR A 478 -24.47 7.57 22.23
N ALA A 479 -23.19 7.87 22.49
CA ALA A 479 -22.12 7.46 21.58
C ALA A 479 -21.86 5.94 21.59
N CYS A 480 -22.21 5.23 22.67
CA CYS A 480 -22.02 3.79 22.82
C CYS A 480 -22.96 3.20 23.89
N GLY A 481 -23.57 2.06 23.58
CA GLY A 481 -24.45 1.33 24.49
C GLY A 481 -25.81 1.10 23.84
N ASP A 482 -26.88 1.41 24.56
CA ASP A 482 -28.22 1.47 24.01
C ASP A 482 -28.89 2.81 24.32
N LEU A 483 -30.12 2.98 23.85
CA LEU A 483 -30.83 4.25 23.98
C LEU A 483 -31.28 4.58 25.42
N HIS A 484 -31.59 3.56 26.23
CA HIS A 484 -32.41 3.75 27.44
C HIS A 484 -31.81 3.18 28.71
N SER A 485 -30.92 2.20 28.62
CA SER A 485 -30.70 1.24 29.71
C SER A 485 -29.30 1.30 30.24
N PHE A 486 -28.32 1.54 29.38
CA PHE A 486 -26.94 1.71 29.80
C PHE A 486 -26.09 2.47 28.78
N ARG A 487 -25.06 3.11 29.32
CA ARG A 487 -23.92 3.64 28.58
C ARG A 487 -22.73 2.74 28.83
N ALA A 488 -21.90 2.54 27.81
CA ALA A 488 -20.74 1.66 27.90
C ALA A 488 -19.46 2.35 27.43
N MET A 489 -18.31 1.82 27.84
CA MET A 489 -17.10 2.03 27.05
C MET A 489 -17.09 1.04 25.89
N CYS A 490 -16.97 1.55 24.68
CA CYS A 490 -16.92 0.79 23.45
C CYS A 490 -15.51 0.77 22.88
N TYR A 491 -15.12 -0.38 22.32
CA TYR A 491 -13.82 -0.59 21.68
C TYR A 491 -14.04 -1.18 20.29
N ILE A 492 -13.38 -0.60 19.29
CA ILE A 492 -13.37 -1.14 17.94
C ILE A 492 -11.92 -1.49 17.60
N LEU A 493 -11.70 -2.74 17.22
CA LEU A 493 -10.42 -3.25 16.76
C LEU A 493 -10.59 -3.94 15.42
N VAL A 494 -9.55 -3.92 14.60
CA VAL A 494 -9.55 -4.54 13.26
C VAL A 494 -8.36 -5.47 13.09
N GLN A 495 -8.53 -6.49 12.23
CA GLN A 495 -7.53 -7.52 11.97
C GLN A 495 -7.49 -7.99 10.53
#